data_AF-A0A0R3QIA1-F1
#
_entry.id   AF-A0A0R3QIA1-F1
#
_cell.length_a   1.000
_cell.length_b   1.000
_cell.length_c   1.000
_cell.angle_alpha   90.00
_cell.angle_beta   90.00
_cell.angle_gamma   90.00
#
_symmetry.space_group_name_H-M   'P 1'
#
loop_
_entity.id
_entity.type
_entity.pdbx_description
1 polymer ?
#
loop_
_entity_poly.entity_id
_entity_poly.type
_entity_poly.pdbx_seq_one_letter_code
_entity_poly.pdbx_strand_id
1 'polypeptide(L)'
;MVQTFTTDIERSIEGSSSKAVSTNELSGGARINRIFHERFPFEIVKMEIDEKEMRREIQIAIRNIHGIRVGLFTPDMAFEAIVKKQIERLKEPSLKCVDLVVNELASVVRQCAQCVSFIIFISIYIIKSY
;
A
#
# COMPACT_ATOMS: atom_id res chain seq x y z
N MET A 1 3.59 30.90 4.31
CA MET A 1 2.35 30.08 4.34
C MET A 1 2.54 28.77 3.58
N VAL A 2 2.82 28.79 2.27
CA VAL A 2 3.09 27.56 1.49
C VAL A 2 4.33 26.80 2.00
N GLN A 3 5.45 27.49 2.22
CA GLN A 3 6.66 26.87 2.77
C GLN A 3 6.44 26.20 4.13
N THR A 4 5.67 26.85 5.01
CA THR A 4 5.30 26.31 6.33
C THR A 4 4.46 25.05 6.20
N PHE A 5 3.49 25.04 5.28
CA PHE A 5 2.68 23.88 4.99
C PHE A 5 3.51 22.70 4.45
N THR A 6 4.43 22.97 3.51
CA THR A 6 5.35 21.96 2.97
C THR A 6 6.22 21.37 4.08
N THR A 7 6.81 22.21 4.92
CA THR A 7 7.66 21.78 6.04
C THR A 7 6.86 20.93 7.05
N ASP A 8 5.61 21.29 7.31
CA ASP A 8 4.73 20.54 8.21
C ASP A 8 4.38 19.15 7.67
N ILE A 9 4.19 19.02 6.35
CA ILE A 9 3.98 17.72 5.70
C ILE A 9 5.25 16.87 5.81
N GLU A 10 6.41 17.40 5.42
CA GLU A 10 7.69 16.69 5.47
C GLU A 10 7.95 16.15 6.88
N ARG A 11 7.81 16.99 7.91
CA ARG A 11 7.99 16.59 9.31
C ARG A 11 6.99 15.54 9.78
N SER A 12 5.75 15.59 9.30
CA SER A 12 4.72 14.60 9.66
C SER A 12 4.99 13.24 9.01
N ILE A 13 5.61 13.23 7.83
CA ILE A 13 6.02 12.00 7.12
C ILE A 13 7.33 11.45 7.69
N GLU A 14 8.27 12.30 8.06
CA GLU A 14 9.54 11.87 8.67
C GLU A 14 9.41 11.45 10.14
N GLY A 15 8.31 11.84 10.80
CA GLY A 15 8.14 11.65 12.25
C GLY A 15 8.96 12.64 13.09
N SER A 16 9.45 13.71 12.48
CA SER A 16 10.24 14.78 13.12
C SER A 16 9.38 15.99 13.53
N SER A 17 8.05 15.83 13.61
CA SER A 17 7.13 16.91 13.93
C SER A 17 7.39 17.46 15.33
N SER A 18 7.62 18.78 15.43
CA SER A 18 7.78 19.50 16.69
C SER A 18 6.47 19.69 17.47
N LYS A 19 5.35 19.14 16.97
CA LYS A 19 4.05 19.12 17.64
C LYS A 19 4.05 18.00 18.69
N ALA A 20 3.14 18.07 19.67
CA ALA A 20 3.01 17.03 20.68
C ALA A 20 2.85 15.65 20.02
N VAL A 21 3.74 14.71 20.38
CA VAL A 21 3.71 13.35 19.84
C VAL A 21 2.46 12.65 20.34
N SER A 22 1.59 12.22 19.41
CA SER A 22 0.41 11.43 19.75
C SER A 22 0.83 10.06 20.29
N THR A 23 0.33 9.68 21.46
CA THR A 23 0.58 8.37 22.09
C THR A 23 -0.59 7.40 21.91
N ASN A 24 -1.68 7.85 21.29
CA ASN A 24 -2.91 7.06 21.18
C ASN A 24 -2.96 6.19 19.92
N GLU A 25 -2.40 6.68 18.81
CA GLU A 25 -2.41 5.98 17.52
C GLU A 25 -1.19 6.32 16.67
N LEU A 26 -0.85 5.39 15.76
CA LEU A 26 0.15 5.64 14.72
C LEU A 26 -0.41 6.61 13.68
N SER A 27 0.42 7.54 13.22
CA SER A 27 0.07 8.53 12.21
C SER A 27 1.24 8.81 11.27
N GLY A 28 0.92 9.41 10.11
CA GLY A 28 1.89 9.86 9.13
C GLY A 28 2.88 8.78 8.72
N GLY A 29 4.17 9.10 8.83
CA GLY A 29 5.26 8.17 8.47
C GLY A 29 5.21 6.83 9.20
N ALA A 30 4.88 6.84 10.49
CA ALA A 30 4.84 5.61 11.28
C ALA A 30 3.70 4.68 10.82
N ARG A 31 2.55 5.25 10.44
CA ARG A 31 1.42 4.47 9.89
C ARG A 31 1.73 3.93 8.50
N ILE A 32 2.39 4.72 7.65
CA ILE A 32 2.88 4.27 6.35
C ILE A 32 3.88 3.12 6.51
N ASN A 33 4.83 3.24 7.44
CA ASN A 33 5.80 2.18 7.73
C ASN A 33 5.11 0.87 8.12
N ARG A 34 4.12 0.93 9.01
CA ARG A 34 3.28 -0.21 9.41
C ARG A 34 2.51 -0.81 8.24
N ILE A 35 1.97 0.01 7.34
CA ILE A 35 1.27 -0.50 6.14
C ILE A 35 2.23 -1.36 5.30
N PHE A 36 3.45 -0.88 5.06
CA PHE A 36 4.44 -1.61 4.25
C PHE A 36 5.03 -2.85 4.92
N HIS A 37 5.29 -2.80 6.24
CA HIS A 37 6.08 -3.85 6.91
C HIS A 37 5.24 -4.82 7.73
N GLU A 38 4.01 -4.47 8.08
CA GLU A 38 3.11 -5.37 8.80
C GLU A 38 1.91 -5.73 7.93
N ARG A 39 1.20 -4.73 7.42
CA ARG A 39 -0.11 -4.98 6.78
C ARG A 39 0.03 -5.66 5.43
N PHE A 40 0.88 -5.14 4.55
CA PHE A 40 1.05 -5.70 3.21
C PHE A 40 1.61 -7.13 3.24
N PRO A 41 2.67 -7.44 4.01
CA PRO A 41 3.14 -8.82 4.17
C PRO A 41 2.06 -9.74 4.73
N PHE A 42 1.28 -9.27 5.71
CA PHE A 42 0.15 -10.04 6.23
C PHE A 42 -0.89 -10.37 5.16
N GLU A 43 -1.28 -9.40 4.32
CA GLU A 43 -2.23 -9.66 3.23
C GLU A 43 -1.68 -10.66 2.21
N ILE A 44 -0.38 -10.65 1.93
CA ILE A 44 0.26 -11.66 1.06
C ILE A 44 0.21 -13.04 1.70
N VAL A 45 0.61 -13.17 2.97
CA VAL A 45 0.64 -14.47 3.67
C VAL A 45 -0.77 -15.03 3.86
N LYS A 46 -1.77 -14.17 4.04
CA LYS A 46 -3.18 -14.55 4.13
C LYS A 46 -3.71 -15.18 2.84
N MET A 47 -3.05 -14.98 1.70
CA MET A 47 -3.42 -15.66 0.46
C MET A 47 -3.06 -17.14 0.55
N GLU A 48 -4.01 -17.97 0.97
CA GLU A 48 -3.82 -19.42 1.00
C GLU A 48 -3.74 -19.98 -0.44
N ILE A 49 -2.86 -20.94 -0.64
CA ILE A 49 -2.77 -21.70 -1.89
C ILE A 49 -3.49 -23.03 -1.65
N ASP A 50 -4.55 -23.31 -2.40
CA ASP A 50 -5.12 -24.66 -2.43
C ASP A 50 -4.19 -25.57 -3.22
N GLU A 51 -3.33 -26.29 -2.50
CA GLU A 51 -2.37 -27.21 -3.11
C GLU A 51 -3.04 -28.32 -3.93
N LYS A 52 -4.23 -28.77 -3.55
CA LYS A 52 -4.93 -29.84 -4.28
C LYS A 52 -5.40 -29.32 -5.63
N GLU A 53 -5.99 -28.13 -5.63
CA GLU A 53 -6.43 -27.50 -6.88
C GLU A 53 -5.24 -27.13 -7.76
N MET A 54 -4.16 -26.57 -7.19
CA MET A 54 -2.95 -26.25 -7.95
C MET A 54 -2.33 -27.50 -8.59
N ARG A 55 -2.28 -28.64 -7.90
CA ARG A 55 -1.81 -29.91 -8.47
C ARG A 55 -2.70 -30.38 -9.61
N ARG A 56 -4.02 -30.25 -9.48
CA ARG A 56 -4.98 -30.55 -10.55
C ARG A 56 -4.73 -29.67 -11.77
N GLU A 57 -4.54 -28.37 -11.57
CA GLU A 57 -4.25 -27.41 -12.64
C GLU A 57 -2.94 -27.73 -13.37
N ILE A 58 -1.88 -28.08 -12.64
CA ILE A 58 -0.60 -28.52 -13.22
C ILE A 58 -0.81 -29.74 -14.13
N GLN A 59 -1.55 -30.76 -13.66
CA GLN A 59 -1.81 -31.97 -14.44
C GLN A 59 -2.57 -31.66 -15.74
N ILE A 60 -3.57 -30.78 -15.67
CA ILE A 60 -4.35 -30.36 -16.84
C ILE A 60 -3.47 -29.54 -17.79
N ALA A 61 -2.68 -28.59 -17.28
CA ALA A 61 -1.79 -27.77 -18.08
C ALA A 61 -0.77 -28.63 -18.85
N ILE A 62 -0.14 -29.60 -18.17
CA ILE A 62 0.80 -30.54 -18.81
C ILE A 62 0.11 -31.30 -19.94
N ARG A 63 -1.07 -31.88 -19.72
CA ARG A 63 -1.81 -32.62 -20.76
C ARG A 63 -2.16 -31.74 -21.94
N ASN A 64 -2.60 -30.51 -21.70
CA ASN A 64 -2.96 -29.56 -22.75
C ASN A 64 -1.75 -29.09 -23.58
N ILE A 65 -0.62 -28.81 -22.92
CA ILE A 65 0.62 -28.40 -23.59
C ILE A 65 1.22 -29.56 -24.40
N HIS A 66 1.17 -30.78 -23.86
CA HIS A 66 1.66 -31.97 -24.54
C HIS A 66 0.85 -32.25 -25.81
N GLY A 67 -0.49 -32.14 -25.72
CA GLY A 67 -1.38 -32.39 -26.85
C GLY A 67 -1.14 -33.78 -27.48
N ILE A 68 -1.03 -33.83 -28.81
CA ILE A 68 -0.79 -35.08 -29.56
C ILE A 68 0.70 -35.43 -29.73
N ARG A 69 1.63 -34.59 -29.25
CA ARG A 69 3.07 -34.69 -29.55
C ARG A 69 3.82 -35.23 -28.33
N VAL A 70 4.94 -35.92 -28.56
CA VAL A 70 5.88 -36.27 -27.48
C VAL A 70 6.64 -35.00 -27.09
N GLY A 71 6.16 -34.31 -26.07
CA GLY A 71 6.72 -33.04 -25.61
C GLY A 71 8.00 -33.19 -24.79
N LEU A 72 9.11 -32.66 -25.31
CA LEU A 72 10.38 -32.52 -24.58
C LEU A 72 10.41 -31.33 -23.59
N PHE A 73 9.58 -30.30 -23.80
CA PHE A 73 9.59 -29.04 -23.02
C PHE A 73 8.27 -28.73 -22.31
N THR A 74 7.36 -29.72 -22.22
CA THR A 74 6.07 -29.60 -21.53
C THR A 74 6.17 -29.13 -20.06
N PRO A 75 7.19 -29.52 -19.27
CA PRO A 75 7.32 -29.06 -17.88
C PRO A 75 7.52 -27.55 -17.74
N ASP A 76 8.31 -26.93 -18.61
CA ASP A 76 8.66 -25.51 -18.51
C ASP A 76 7.45 -24.61 -18.76
N MET A 77 6.67 -24.92 -19.80
CA MET A 77 5.47 -24.17 -20.14
C MET A 77 4.38 -24.31 -19.07
N ALA A 78 4.23 -25.51 -18.48
CA ALA A 78 3.26 -25.73 -17.40
C ALA A 78 3.68 -24.98 -16.13
N PHE A 79 4.97 -25.02 -15.80
CA PHE A 79 5.53 -24.24 -14.70
C PHE A 79 5.30 -22.74 -14.90
N GLU A 80 5.63 -22.21 -16.07
CA GLU A 80 5.47 -20.80 -16.40
C GLU A 80 4.01 -20.34 -16.27
N ALA A 81 3.06 -21.13 -16.79
CA ALA A 81 1.64 -20.83 -16.70
C ALA A 81 1.15 -20.75 -15.24
N ILE A 82 1.56 -21.71 -14.41
CA ILE A 82 1.14 -21.80 -13.01
C ILE A 82 1.79 -20.67 -12.19
N VAL A 83 3.08 -20.41 -12.39
CA VAL A 83 3.79 -19.31 -11.70
C VAL A 83 3.21 -17.95 -12.07
N LYS A 84 2.95 -17.69 -13.35
CA LYS A 84 2.28 -16.44 -13.78
C LYS A 84 0.95 -16.25 -13.08
N LYS A 85 0.12 -17.30 -13.01
CA LYS A 85 -1.15 -17.27 -12.29
C LYS A 85 -0.98 -16.97 -10.80
N GLN A 86 0.04 -17.51 -10.14
CA GLN A 86 0.30 -17.17 -8.73
C GLN A 86 0.80 -15.73 -8.56
N ILE A 87 1.64 -15.23 -9.46
CA ILE A 87 2.11 -13.83 -9.45
C ILE A 87 0.95 -12.84 -9.63
N GLU A 88 -0.02 -13.15 -10.51
CA GLU A 88 -1.20 -12.29 -10.72
C GLU A 88 -2.01 -12.06 -9.45
N ARG A 89 -2.03 -13.03 -8.52
CA ARG A 89 -2.72 -12.90 -7.23
C ARG A 89 -2.13 -11.80 -6.35
N LEU A 90 -0.85 -11.44 -6.53
CA LEU A 90 -0.20 -10.36 -5.79
C LEU A 90 -0.73 -8.97 -6.17
N LYS A 91 -1.46 -8.85 -7.29
CA LYS A 91 -1.99 -7.57 -7.77
C LYS A 91 -2.95 -6.94 -6.77
N GLU A 92 -3.92 -7.71 -6.27
CA GLU A 92 -4.95 -7.22 -5.35
C GLU A 92 -4.38 -6.69 -4.01
N PRO A 93 -3.55 -7.45 -3.26
CA PRO A 93 -2.96 -6.94 -2.02
C PRO A 93 -2.02 -5.76 -2.28
N SER A 94 -1.36 -5.68 -3.45
CA SER A 94 -0.52 -4.54 -3.83
C SER A 94 -1.35 -3.28 -4.05
N LEU A 95 -2.47 -3.37 -4.77
CA LEU A 95 -3.39 -2.24 -4.97
C LEU A 95 -3.96 -1.76 -3.64
N LYS A 96 -4.38 -2.69 -2.78
CA LYS A 96 -4.87 -2.37 -1.43
C LYS A 96 -3.81 -1.66 -0.59
N CYS A 97 -2.54 -2.07 -0.70
CA CYS A 97 -1.43 -1.39 -0.03
C CYS A 97 -1.31 0.07 -0.51
N VAL A 98 -1.39 0.31 -1.82
CA VAL A 98 -1.37 1.66 -2.40
C VAL A 98 -2.53 2.50 -1.89
N ASP A 99 -3.75 1.96 -1.89
CA ASP A 99 -4.94 2.68 -1.40
C ASP A 99 -4.79 3.09 0.07
N LEU A 100 -4.27 2.21 0.91
CA LEU A 100 -4.02 2.52 2.33
C LEU A 100 -2.99 3.64 2.51
N VAL A 101 -1.90 3.63 1.72
CA VAL A 101 -0.89 4.69 1.75
C VAL A 101 -1.44 6.02 1.25
N VAL A 102 -2.20 6.00 0.14
CA VAL A 102 -2.86 7.21 -0.40
C VAL A 102 -3.82 7.82 0.62
N ASN A 103 -4.60 6.98 1.30
CA ASN A 103 -5.51 7.44 2.35
C ASN A 103 -4.76 8.10 3.53
N GLU A 104 -3.62 7.53 3.94
CA GLU A 104 -2.80 8.10 5.00
C GLU A 104 -2.15 9.41 4.58
N LEU A 105 -1.58 9.49 3.38
CA LEU A 105 -1.02 10.72 2.83
C LEU A 105 -2.08 11.83 2.74
N ALA A 106 -3.28 11.50 2.27
CA ALA A 106 -4.39 12.45 2.23
C ALA A 106 -4.81 12.90 3.64
N SER A 107 -4.73 12.02 4.64
CA SER A 107 -4.96 12.37 6.04
C SER A 107 -3.94 13.39 6.55
N VAL A 108 -2.65 13.15 6.31
CA VAL A 108 -1.56 14.08 6.67
C VAL A 108 -1.77 15.44 6.02
N VAL A 109 -2.05 15.48 4.72
CA VAL A 109 -2.32 16.72 3.98
C VAL A 109 -3.48 17.50 4.60
N ARG A 110 -4.60 16.83 4.92
CA ARG A 110 -5.76 17.47 5.57
C ARG A 110 -5.42 18.01 6.96
N GLN A 111 -4.68 17.26 7.77
CA GLN A 111 -4.26 17.69 9.11
C GLN A 111 -3.35 18.93 9.04
N CYS A 112 -2.38 18.95 8.12
CA CYS A 112 -1.52 20.12 7.90
C CYS A 112 -2.33 21.32 7.37
N ALA A 113 -3.31 21.10 6.50
CA ALA A 113 -4.13 22.17 5.93
C ALA A 113 -5.03 22.83 6.98
N GLN A 114 -5.58 22.06 7.92
CA GLN A 114 -6.36 22.59 9.05
C GLN A 114 -5.54 23.58 9.89
N CYS A 115 -4.26 23.31 10.13
CA CYS A 115 -3.37 24.24 10.83
C CYS A 115 -3.23 25.58 10.08
N VAL A 116 -3.12 25.54 8.75
CA VAL A 116 -3.00 26.76 7.92
C VAL A 116 -4.30 27.57 7.93
N SER A 117 -5.45 26.92 7.79
CA SER A 117 -6.76 27.59 7.87
C SER A 117 -6.96 28.30 9.20
N PHE A 118 -6.53 27.68 10.31
CA PHE A 118 -6.61 28.29 11.64
C PHE A 118 -5.73 29.54 11.76
N ILE A 119 -4.51 29.51 11.22
CA ILE A 119 -3.59 30.67 11.19
C ILE A 119 -4.18 31.82 10.37
N ILE A 120 -4.80 31.54 9.23
CA ILE A 120 -5.46 32.56 8.40
C ILE A 120 -6.64 33.18 9.17
N PHE A 121 -7.45 32.38 9.85
CA PHE A 121 -8.60 32.86 10.61
C PHE A 121 -8.17 33.76 11.78
N ILE A 122 -7.14 33.37 12.53
CA ILE A 122 -6.55 34.21 13.59
C ILE A 122 -6.00 35.51 13.02
N SER A 123 -5.25 35.44 11.91
CA SER A 123 -4.68 36.63 11.28
C SER A 123 -5.76 37.62 10.84
N ILE A 124 -6.84 37.14 10.20
CA ILE A 124 -8.00 37.97 9.82
C ILE A 124 -8.73 38.55 11.03
N TYR A 125 -8.89 37.76 12.11
CA TYR A 125 -9.60 38.20 13.30
C TYR A 125 -8.81 39.28 14.07
N ILE A 126 -7.48 39.12 14.14
CA ILE A 126 -6.58 40.13 14.71
C ILE A 126 -6.63 41.40 13.87
N ILE A 127 -6.51 41.31 12.53
CA ILE A 127 -6.56 42.48 11.64
C ILE A 127 -7.91 43.21 11.72
N LYS A 128 -9.03 42.52 11.93
CA LYS A 128 -10.36 43.13 12.13
C LYS A 128 -10.57 43.77 13.52
N SER A 129 -9.71 43.47 14.49
CA SER A 129 -9.80 44.03 15.86
C SER A 129 -8.95 45.29 16.08
N TYR A 130 -8.24 45.74 15.04
CA TYR A 130 -7.56 47.04 14.97
C TYR A 130 -8.25 47.91 13.93
#